data_AF-A0A6A3ADV4-F1
#
_entry.id   AF-A0A6A3ADV4-F1
#
_cell.length_a   1.000
_cell.length_b   1.000
_cell.length_c   1.000
_cell.angle_alpha   90.00
_cell.angle_beta   90.00
_cell.angle_gamma   90.00
#
_symmetry.space_group_name_H-M   'P 1'
#
loop_
_entity.id
_entity.type
_entity.pdbx_description
1 polymer ?
#
loop_
_entity_poly.entity_id
_entity_poly.type
_entity_poly.pdbx_seq_one_letter_code
_entity_poly.pdbx_strand_id
1 'polypeptide(L)'
;MRGAETDAMGLLLKERIVFLGNQIYDFLADAIITPYLMEEHNGYQIMVQLVRADVSTVSIGIAASTASIILGGGTKGKRLAMRNTRIMIHQPLGGASGQAIDVEIQAREIMHNKNNVTRIISSFTGHSFEQVEKDTDRDRYMSPMEAAEYGIIDVVIDRDMITPLEPVPERVKPRLNYDENSKDPKKFLTPDIPDDEMWFMF
;
A
#
# COMPACT_ATOMS: atom_id res chain seq x y z
N MET A 1 -23.98 3.85 21.28
CA MET A 1 -22.83 3.79 20.37
C MET A 1 -23.31 3.17 19.07
N ARG A 2 -23.32 3.90 17.94
CA ARG A 2 -23.60 3.30 16.63
C ARG A 2 -22.32 2.57 16.24
N GLY A 3 -22.38 1.24 16.21
CA GLY A 3 -21.22 0.39 15.88
C GLY A 3 -20.82 0.54 14.42
N ALA A 4 -19.63 0.06 14.09
CA ALA A 4 -18.97 0.03 12.78
C ALA A 4 -19.82 -0.54 11.61
N GLU A 5 -21.06 -0.94 11.86
CA GLU A 5 -22.02 -1.40 10.86
C GLU A 5 -22.73 -0.28 10.10
N THR A 6 -22.54 0.99 10.47
CA THR A 6 -23.27 2.13 9.87
C THR A 6 -22.40 3.27 9.38
N ASP A 7 -21.07 3.20 9.53
CA ASP A 7 -20.17 4.19 8.95
C ASP A 7 -19.63 3.71 7.60
N ALA A 8 -19.35 4.67 6.71
CA ALA A 8 -18.97 4.38 5.33
C ALA A 8 -17.67 3.56 5.23
N MET A 9 -16.74 3.71 6.17
CA MET A 9 -15.47 2.98 6.16
C MET A 9 -15.66 1.53 6.59
N GLY A 10 -16.53 1.27 7.57
CA GLY A 10 -16.90 -0.08 7.99
C GLY A 10 -17.64 -0.85 6.90
N LEU A 11 -18.43 -0.17 6.06
CA LEU A 11 -19.03 -0.77 4.87
C LEU A 11 -17.98 -1.10 3.80
N LEU A 12 -17.04 -0.20 3.52
CA LEU A 12 -15.95 -0.45 2.57
C LEU A 12 -15.06 -1.61 3.03
N LEU A 13 -14.76 -1.71 4.32
CA LEU A 13 -13.95 -2.80 4.85
C LEU A 13 -14.63 -4.18 4.70
N LYS A 14 -15.98 -4.24 4.81
CA LYS A 14 -16.75 -5.47 4.51
C LYS A 14 -16.62 -5.88 3.04
N GLU A 15 -16.47 -4.90 2.16
CA GLU A 15 -16.17 -5.09 0.73
C GLU A 15 -14.65 -5.21 0.45
N ARG A 16 -13.82 -5.34 1.49
CA ARG A 16 -12.34 -5.45 1.41
C ARG A 16 -11.66 -4.26 0.72
N ILE A 17 -12.27 -3.09 0.83
CA ILE A 17 -11.72 -1.82 0.39
C ILE A 17 -11.12 -1.12 1.60
N VAL A 18 -9.81 -0.84 1.52
CA VAL A 18 -9.07 -0.05 2.51
C VAL A 18 -8.76 1.32 1.90
N PHE A 19 -9.26 2.38 2.51
CA PHE A 19 -9.05 3.74 2.05
C PHE A 19 -7.94 4.44 2.84
N LEU A 20 -6.95 5.00 2.14
CA LEU A 20 -5.78 5.68 2.68
C LEU A 20 -5.79 7.17 2.31
N GLY A 21 -6.82 7.90 2.74
CA GLY A 21 -7.03 9.30 2.35
C GLY A 21 -6.21 10.36 3.11
N ASN A 22 -5.37 9.96 4.06
CA ASN A 22 -4.61 10.88 4.92
C ASN A 22 -3.13 10.49 4.97
N GLN A 23 -2.32 11.31 5.63
CA GLN A 23 -0.90 11.03 5.85
C GLN A 23 -0.70 9.68 6.54
N ILE A 24 0.29 8.93 6.05
CA ILE A 24 0.66 7.63 6.60
C ILE A 24 1.59 7.88 7.78
N TYR A 25 1.03 7.73 8.98
CA TYR A 25 1.76 7.72 10.25
C TYR A 25 1.87 6.30 10.79
N ASP A 26 2.74 6.07 11.77
CA ASP A 26 2.94 4.77 12.42
C ASP A 26 1.62 4.13 12.86
N PHE A 27 0.67 4.91 13.41
CA PHE A 27 -0.65 4.39 13.79
C PHE A 27 -1.48 3.89 12.60
N LEU A 28 -1.40 4.58 11.45
CA LEU A 28 -2.08 4.15 10.23
C LEU A 28 -1.38 2.92 9.64
N ALA A 29 -0.04 2.86 9.70
CA ALA A 29 0.72 1.68 9.33
C ALA A 29 0.33 0.49 10.22
N ASP A 30 0.32 0.65 11.54
CA ASP A 30 -0.04 -0.38 12.52
C ASP A 30 -1.48 -0.89 12.36
N ALA A 31 -2.43 -0.02 12.01
CA ALA A 31 -3.82 -0.41 11.74
C ALA A 31 -3.95 -1.25 10.45
N ILE A 32 -3.06 -1.04 9.48
CA ILE A 32 -2.96 -1.84 8.26
C ILE A 32 -2.19 -3.16 8.53
N ILE A 33 -1.23 -3.15 9.47
CA ILE A 33 -0.36 -4.26 9.88
C ILE A 33 -1.07 -5.28 10.79
N THR A 34 -1.85 -4.82 11.76
CA THR A 34 -2.37 -5.65 12.88
C THR A 34 -3.26 -6.82 12.43
N PRO A 35 -4.04 -6.77 11.32
CA PRO A 35 -4.79 -7.94 10.88
C PRO A 35 -3.97 -8.99 10.09
N TYR A 36 -2.71 -8.72 9.72
CA TYR A 36 -2.00 -9.49 8.67
C TYR A 36 -0.54 -9.88 8.98
N LEU A 37 -0.05 -9.70 10.20
CA LEU A 37 1.30 -10.14 10.59
C LEU A 37 1.43 -11.67 10.60
N MET A 38 2.21 -12.20 9.65
CA MET A 38 2.86 -13.51 9.72
C MET A 38 4.35 -13.29 9.40
N GLU A 39 5.24 -13.76 10.27
CA GLU A 39 6.69 -13.74 10.03
C GLU A 39 7.04 -14.69 8.89
N GLU A 40 7.68 -14.18 7.83
CA GLU A 40 8.56 -15.01 7.01
C GLU A 40 9.87 -14.30 6.64
N HIS A 41 10.93 -15.12 6.68
CA HIS A 41 12.30 -14.80 6.34
C HIS A 41 12.48 -14.72 4.82
N ASN A 42 12.53 -13.52 4.21
CA ASN A 42 13.44 -13.18 3.08
C ASN A 42 13.04 -11.87 2.38
N GLY A 43 13.95 -10.89 2.39
CA GLY A 43 13.93 -9.73 1.50
C GLY A 43 13.16 -8.50 1.99
N TYR A 44 13.58 -7.33 1.51
CA TYR A 44 12.90 -6.06 1.78
C TYR A 44 11.56 -6.04 1.04
N GLN A 45 10.47 -6.27 1.77
CA GLN A 45 9.12 -6.30 1.23
C GLN A 45 8.28 -5.22 1.91
N ILE A 46 7.38 -4.60 1.14
CA ILE A 46 6.37 -3.71 1.72
C ILE A 46 5.17 -4.54 2.16
N MET A 47 4.46 -4.09 3.19
CA MET A 47 3.42 -4.88 3.85
C MET A 47 2.35 -5.45 2.91
N VAL A 48 2.03 -4.73 1.84
CA VAL A 48 1.10 -5.18 0.78
C VAL A 48 1.51 -6.53 0.18
N GLN A 49 2.81 -6.83 0.14
CA GLN A 49 3.38 -8.07 -0.40
C GLN A 49 3.34 -9.24 0.60
N LEU A 50 3.07 -8.96 1.88
CA LEU A 50 2.93 -9.98 2.93
C LEU A 50 1.49 -10.53 3.02
N VAL A 51 0.53 -9.85 2.37
CA VAL A 51 -0.87 -10.31 2.32
C VAL A 51 -0.94 -11.51 1.37
N ARG A 52 -1.56 -12.60 1.83
CA ARG A 52 -1.74 -13.82 1.01
C ARG A 52 -2.59 -13.58 -0.23
N ALA A 53 -3.58 -12.69 -0.13
CA ALA A 53 -4.44 -12.33 -1.24
C ALA A 53 -3.74 -11.34 -2.17
N ASP A 54 -4.05 -11.43 -3.46
CA ASP A 54 -3.65 -10.41 -4.42
C ASP A 54 -4.20 -9.04 -3.99
N VAL A 55 -3.31 -8.06 -3.90
CA VAL A 55 -3.68 -6.69 -3.57
C VAL A 55 -3.71 -5.81 -4.82
N SER A 56 -4.89 -5.25 -5.12
CA SER A 56 -5.11 -4.18 -6.08
C SER A 56 -4.90 -2.83 -5.42
N THR A 57 -4.09 -1.97 -6.03
CA THR A 57 -3.83 -0.61 -5.54
C THR A 57 -4.40 0.42 -6.52
N VAL A 58 -5.14 1.41 -6.05
CA VAL A 58 -5.82 2.40 -6.89
C VAL A 58 -5.55 3.80 -6.36
N SER A 59 -4.90 4.65 -7.13
CA SER A 59 -4.69 6.05 -6.73
C SER A 59 -5.66 7.02 -7.39
N ILE A 60 -6.31 7.83 -6.56
CA ILE A 60 -7.27 8.86 -6.91
C ILE A 60 -6.73 10.21 -6.39
N GLY A 61 -6.28 11.06 -7.30
CA GLY A 61 -5.82 12.41 -6.96
C GLY A 61 -4.31 12.49 -6.78
N ILE A 62 -3.74 12.01 -5.67
CA ILE A 62 -2.28 12.02 -5.47
C ILE A 62 -1.77 10.82 -4.66
N ALA A 63 -0.71 10.18 -5.18
CA ALA A 63 0.11 9.23 -4.43
C ALA A 63 1.54 9.74 -4.37
N ALA A 64 1.94 10.31 -3.23
CA ALA A 64 3.25 10.95 -3.03
C ALA A 64 4.01 10.30 -1.88
N SER A 65 5.35 10.24 -1.99
CA SER A 65 6.21 9.66 -0.94
C SER A 65 5.81 8.21 -0.63
N THR A 66 5.62 7.85 0.64
CA THR A 66 5.20 6.50 1.07
C THR A 66 3.97 6.00 0.30
N ALA A 67 3.01 6.85 -0.06
CA ALA A 67 1.83 6.42 -0.79
C ALA A 67 2.15 5.90 -2.20
N SER A 68 3.16 6.46 -2.90
CA SER A 68 3.57 5.94 -4.21
C SER A 68 4.31 4.61 -4.11
N ILE A 69 5.00 4.36 -2.98
CA ILE A 69 5.63 3.08 -2.69
C ILE A 69 4.56 2.01 -2.44
N ILE A 70 3.55 2.31 -1.62
CA ILE A 70 2.44 1.37 -1.35
C ILE A 70 1.65 1.10 -2.64
N LEU A 71 1.35 2.14 -3.42
CA LEU A 71 0.75 2.00 -4.76
C LEU A 71 1.57 1.03 -5.63
N GLY A 72 2.90 1.22 -5.66
CA GLY A 72 3.82 0.46 -6.49
C GLY A 72 4.01 -1.00 -6.11
N GLY A 73 3.89 -1.36 -4.83
CA GLY A 73 4.00 -2.75 -4.38
C GLY A 73 2.69 -3.50 -4.25
N GLY A 74 1.59 -2.97 -4.82
CA GLY A 74 0.45 -3.80 -5.21
C GLY A 74 0.84 -4.92 -6.18
N THR A 75 -0.06 -5.87 -6.36
CA THR A 75 0.15 -7.02 -7.26
C THR A 75 0.34 -6.52 -8.68
N LYS A 76 1.39 -7.01 -9.35
CA LYS A 76 1.67 -6.63 -10.74
C LYS A 76 0.47 -6.94 -11.64
N GLY A 77 0.09 -5.98 -12.48
CA GLY A 77 -1.13 -6.00 -13.31
C GLY A 77 -2.36 -5.42 -12.61
N LYS A 78 -2.30 -5.15 -11.31
CA LYS A 78 -3.41 -4.63 -10.48
C LYS A 78 -3.06 -3.31 -9.79
N ARG A 79 -2.08 -2.57 -10.31
CA ARG A 79 -1.71 -1.24 -9.82
C ARG A 79 -2.31 -0.19 -10.75
N LEU A 80 -3.24 0.60 -10.26
CA LEU A 80 -4.08 1.49 -11.06
C LEU A 80 -4.00 2.95 -10.59
N ALA A 81 -4.20 3.88 -11.51
CA ALA A 81 -4.40 5.29 -11.17
C ALA A 81 -5.43 5.95 -12.09
N MET A 82 -6.19 6.91 -11.56
CA MET A 82 -7.07 7.74 -12.38
C MET A 82 -6.26 8.64 -13.33
N ARG A 83 -6.81 8.96 -14.50
CA ARG A 83 -6.18 9.83 -15.53
C ARG A 83 -5.60 11.17 -15.05
N ASN A 84 -6.14 11.75 -13.98
CA ASN A 84 -5.71 13.05 -13.45
C ASN A 84 -4.85 12.92 -12.17
N THR A 85 -4.54 11.69 -11.76
CA THR A 85 -3.73 11.43 -10.57
C THR A 85 -2.30 11.93 -10.77
N ARG A 86 -1.69 12.45 -9.71
CA ARG A 86 -0.25 12.75 -9.66
C ARG A 86 0.47 11.71 -8.82
N ILE A 87 1.57 11.17 -9.32
CA ILE A 87 2.44 10.27 -8.57
C ILE A 87 3.73 11.02 -8.29
N MET A 88 4.26 10.92 -7.07
CA MET A 88 5.53 11.53 -6.71
C MET A 88 6.41 10.56 -5.93
N ILE A 89 7.67 10.45 -6.35
CA ILE A 89 8.73 9.76 -5.61
C ILE A 89 9.82 10.77 -5.22
N HIS A 90 10.40 10.56 -4.04
CA HIS A 90 11.53 11.31 -3.52
C HIS A 90 12.26 10.44 -2.48
N GLN A 91 13.47 10.84 -2.11
CA GLN A 91 14.22 10.17 -1.05
C GLN A 91 13.54 10.37 0.32
N PRO A 92 13.73 9.44 1.27
CA PRO A 92 13.24 9.63 2.63
C PRO A 92 13.76 10.93 3.24
N LEU A 93 12.89 11.64 3.95
CA LEU A 93 13.26 12.84 4.70
C LEU A 93 13.70 12.44 6.10
N GLY A 94 14.75 13.10 6.61
CA GLY A 94 15.27 12.88 7.94
C GLY A 94 16.10 14.07 8.41
N GLY A 95 16.37 14.15 9.71
CA GLY A 95 17.21 15.16 10.31
C GLY A 95 18.09 14.54 11.39
N ALA A 96 19.24 15.16 11.65
CA ALA A 96 20.16 14.72 12.69
C ALA A 96 20.52 15.87 13.63
N SER A 97 20.51 15.62 14.95
CA SER A 97 20.88 16.60 15.97
C SER A 97 21.33 15.92 17.27
N GLY A 98 22.12 16.63 18.09
CA GLY A 98 22.63 16.12 19.36
C GLY A 98 24.15 16.12 19.42
N GLN A 99 24.73 15.22 20.23
CA GLN A 99 26.18 15.07 20.29
C GLN A 99 26.72 14.50 18.98
N ALA A 100 28.02 14.66 18.72
CA ALA A 100 28.63 14.22 17.46
C ALA A 100 28.34 12.73 17.15
N ILE A 101 28.35 11.87 18.18
CA ILE A 101 28.05 10.44 18.07
C ILE A 101 26.57 10.21 17.71
N ASP A 102 25.64 10.97 18.30
CA ASP A 102 24.21 10.87 17.99
C ASP A 102 23.92 11.29 16.54
N VAL A 103 24.56 12.37 16.09
CA VAL A 103 24.46 12.86 14.71
C VAL A 103 24.99 11.79 13.74
N GLU A 104 26.11 11.15 14.06
CA GLU A 104 26.67 10.08 13.23
C GLU A 104 25.74 8.87 13.14
N ILE A 105 25.17 8.43 14.27
CA ILE A 105 24.21 7.30 14.33
C ILE A 105 22.96 7.61 13.50
N GLN A 106 22.38 8.80 13.67
CA GLN A 106 21.17 9.22 12.96
C GLN A 106 21.43 9.34 11.45
N ALA A 107 22.57 9.91 11.04
CA ALA A 107 22.95 9.99 9.63
C ALA A 107 23.08 8.60 9.00
N ARG A 108 23.69 7.64 9.72
CA ARG A 108 23.84 6.26 9.26
C ARG A 108 22.48 5.57 9.07
N GLU A 109 21.54 5.81 9.97
CA GLU A 109 20.18 5.27 9.87
C GLU A 109 19.39 5.87 8.70
N ILE A 110 19.50 7.19 8.47
CA ILE A 110 18.89 7.84 7.31
C ILE A 110 19.44 7.23 6.00
N MET A 111 20.75 7.01 5.91
CA MET A 111 21.36 6.36 4.73
C MET A 111 20.92 4.91 4.57
N HIS A 112 20.75 4.17 5.68
CA HIS A 112 20.21 2.82 5.64
C HIS A 112 18.77 2.80 5.10
N ASN A 113 17.91 3.66 5.63
CA ASN A 113 16.51 3.79 5.19
C ASN A 113 16.41 4.19 3.71
N LYS A 114 17.18 5.20 3.28
CA LYS A 114 17.29 5.60 1.87
C LYS A 114 17.60 4.40 0.97
N ASN A 115 18.62 3.62 1.31
CA ASN A 115 18.99 2.44 0.52
C ASN A 115 17.89 1.38 0.47
N ASN A 116 17.17 1.17 1.56
CA ASN A 116 16.06 0.19 1.59
C ASN A 116 14.90 0.65 0.71
N VAL A 117 14.49 1.91 0.80
CA VAL A 117 13.44 2.49 -0.03
C VAL A 117 13.83 2.45 -1.51
N THR A 118 15.07 2.78 -1.86
CA THR A 118 15.55 2.69 -3.25
C THR A 118 15.47 1.25 -3.78
N ARG A 119 15.85 0.24 -2.98
CA ARG A 119 15.72 -1.18 -3.37
C ARG A 119 14.27 -1.60 -3.58
N ILE A 120 13.37 -1.15 -2.71
CA ILE A 120 11.94 -1.44 -2.83
C ILE A 120 11.39 -0.85 -4.12
N ILE A 121 11.66 0.43 -4.41
CA ILE A 121 11.19 1.06 -5.66
C ILE A 121 11.81 0.35 -6.87
N SER A 122 13.11 0.04 -6.83
CA SER A 122 13.79 -0.72 -7.89
C SER A 122 13.14 -2.08 -8.14
N SER A 123 12.72 -2.81 -7.10
CA SER A 123 12.18 -4.16 -7.24
C SER A 123 10.84 -4.21 -7.98
N PHE A 124 9.94 -3.24 -7.77
CA PHE A 124 8.63 -3.24 -8.43
C PHE A 124 8.58 -2.42 -9.73
N THR A 125 9.54 -1.51 -9.96
CA THR A 125 9.63 -0.74 -11.21
C THR A 125 10.43 -1.46 -12.30
N GLY A 126 11.41 -2.28 -11.91
CA GLY A 126 12.35 -2.91 -12.84
C GLY A 126 13.53 -2.01 -13.25
N HIS A 127 13.64 -0.80 -12.70
CA HIS A 127 14.80 0.07 -12.85
C HIS A 127 15.96 -0.38 -11.94
N SER A 128 17.20 -0.07 -12.30
CA SER A 128 18.36 -0.37 -11.44
C SER A 128 18.35 0.50 -10.18
N PHE A 129 19.04 0.04 -9.13
CA PHE A 129 19.19 0.78 -7.89
C PHE A 129 19.74 2.19 -8.14
N GLU A 130 20.76 2.32 -8.98
CA GLU A 130 21.43 3.59 -9.28
C GLU A 130 20.51 4.56 -10.02
N GLN A 131 19.69 4.05 -10.94
CA GLN A 131 18.71 4.86 -11.64
C GLN A 131 17.64 5.40 -10.69
N VAL A 132 17.10 4.54 -9.82
CA VAL A 132 16.10 4.94 -8.82
C VAL A 132 16.70 5.92 -7.81
N GLU A 133 17.93 5.70 -7.36
CA GLU A 133 18.61 6.62 -6.44
C GLU A 133 18.72 8.02 -7.04
N LYS A 134 19.09 8.11 -8.32
CA LYS A 134 19.18 9.38 -9.04
C LYS A 134 17.81 10.03 -9.23
N ASP A 135 16.81 9.25 -9.60
CA ASP A 135 15.45 9.74 -9.88
C ASP A 135 14.68 10.15 -8.61
N THR A 136 15.13 9.70 -7.43
CA THR A 136 14.55 10.07 -6.13
C THR A 136 15.34 11.15 -5.38
N ASP A 137 16.48 11.63 -5.90
CA ASP A 137 17.27 12.66 -5.19
C ASP A 137 16.48 13.96 -4.97
N ARG A 138 15.54 14.27 -5.85
CA ARG A 138 14.59 15.37 -5.70
C ARG A 138 13.18 14.89 -5.99
N ASP A 139 12.21 15.72 -5.65
CA ASP A 139 10.80 15.47 -5.95
C ASP A 139 10.62 15.23 -7.46
N ARG A 140 10.27 13.99 -7.79
CA ARG A 140 9.97 13.59 -9.16
C ARG A 140 8.49 13.34 -9.27
N TYR A 141 7.79 14.29 -9.87
CA TYR A 141 6.37 14.17 -10.15
C TYR A 141 6.13 13.54 -11.53
N MET A 142 5.14 12.66 -11.60
CA MET A 142 4.74 11.93 -12.78
C MET A 142 3.22 12.04 -12.98
N SER A 143 2.81 12.12 -14.24
CA SER A 143 1.46 11.79 -14.68
C SER A 143 1.21 10.28 -14.55
N PRO A 144 -0.04 9.81 -14.65
CA PRO A 144 -0.33 8.38 -14.59
C PRO A 144 0.37 7.61 -15.72
N MET A 145 0.47 8.21 -16.91
CA MET A 145 1.16 7.58 -18.04
C MET A 145 2.66 7.44 -17.78
N GLU A 146 3.31 8.51 -17.32
CA GLU A 146 4.73 8.47 -16.95
C GLU A 146 4.98 7.48 -15.81
N ALA A 147 4.06 7.37 -14.84
CA ALA A 147 4.17 6.41 -13.75
C ALA A 147 3.97 4.95 -14.21
N ALA A 148 3.15 4.73 -15.24
CA ALA A 148 3.00 3.41 -15.87
C ALA A 148 4.27 3.02 -16.64
N GLU A 149 4.82 3.96 -17.43
CA GLU A 149 6.09 3.77 -18.15
C GLU A 149 7.27 3.53 -17.19
N TYR A 150 7.29 4.23 -16.05
CA TYR A 150 8.28 4.05 -14.99
C TYR A 150 8.05 2.77 -14.16
N GLY A 151 6.92 2.08 -14.35
CA GLY A 151 6.62 0.81 -13.68
C GLY A 151 6.10 0.93 -12.24
N ILE A 152 5.64 2.10 -11.80
CA ILE A 152 4.95 2.27 -10.50
C ILE A 152 3.51 1.76 -10.58
N ILE A 153 2.83 2.01 -11.70
CA ILE A 153 1.48 1.47 -11.95
C ILE A 153 1.46 0.62 -13.22
N ASP A 154 0.38 -0.11 -13.44
CA ASP A 154 0.15 -0.91 -14.63
C ASP A 154 -0.97 -0.33 -15.51
N VAL A 155 -2.01 0.26 -14.91
CA VAL A 155 -3.21 0.69 -15.63
C VAL A 155 -3.61 2.13 -15.29
N VAL A 156 -3.87 2.92 -16.32
CA VAL A 156 -4.51 4.24 -16.18
C VAL A 156 -6.01 4.09 -16.45
N ILE A 157 -6.82 4.42 -15.44
CA ILE A 157 -8.28 4.36 -15.53
C ILE A 157 -8.78 5.65 -16.22
N ASP A 158 -9.47 5.49 -17.36
CA ASP A 158 -10.21 6.55 -18.07
C ASP A 158 -11.69 6.19 -18.21
N ARG A 159 -12.53 7.12 -18.70
CA ARG A 159 -13.99 6.99 -18.82
C ARG A 159 -14.46 5.70 -19.50
N ASP A 160 -13.73 5.22 -20.49
CA ASP A 160 -14.11 4.05 -21.28
C ASP A 160 -13.83 2.72 -20.54
N MET A 161 -13.10 2.76 -19.42
CA MET A 161 -12.82 1.61 -18.55
C MET A 161 -13.73 1.54 -17.31
N ILE A 162 -14.67 2.48 -17.15
CA ILE A 162 -15.66 2.38 -16.07
C ILE A 162 -16.64 1.27 -16.45
N THR A 163 -16.33 0.04 -16.03
CA THR A 163 -17.30 -1.06 -16.06
C THR A 163 -18.53 -0.61 -15.27
N PRO A 164 -19.76 -0.77 -15.79
CA PRO A 164 -20.96 -0.48 -15.02
C PRO A 164 -20.87 -1.23 -13.69
N LEU A 165 -21.07 -0.52 -12.58
CA LEU A 165 -21.17 -1.16 -11.28
C LEU A 165 -22.32 -2.16 -11.37
N GLU A 166 -22.00 -3.45 -11.27
CA GLU A 166 -23.04 -4.44 -11.04
C GLU A 166 -23.74 -4.08 -9.73
N PRO A 167 -25.08 -4.17 -9.66
CA PRO A 167 -25.80 -3.85 -8.44
C PRO A 167 -25.27 -4.71 -7.29
N VAL A 168 -24.73 -4.03 -6.27
CA VAL A 168 -24.22 -4.68 -5.06
C VAL A 168 -25.36 -5.51 -4.46
N PRO A 169 -25.18 -6.83 -4.24
CA PRO A 169 -26.20 -7.65 -3.63
C PRO A 169 -26.65 -7.05 -2.28
N GLU A 170 -27.96 -6.97 -2.04
CA GLU A 170 -28.56 -6.36 -0.83
C GLU A 170 -28.01 -6.91 0.51
N ARG A 171 -27.43 -8.12 0.47
CA ARG A 171 -26.67 -8.72 1.56
C ARG A 171 -25.52 -9.54 0.99
N VAL A 172 -24.30 -9.05 1.17
CA VAL A 172 -23.12 -9.92 1.19
C VAL A 172 -23.22 -10.78 2.45
N LYS A 173 -23.46 -12.09 2.30
CA LYS A 173 -23.35 -13.01 3.44
C LYS A 173 -21.90 -12.94 3.92
N PRO A 174 -21.62 -12.54 5.18
CA PRO A 174 -20.28 -12.61 5.71
C PRO A 174 -19.80 -14.05 5.57
N ARG A 175 -18.73 -14.27 4.80
CA ARG A 175 -18.13 -15.61 4.67
C ARG A 175 -17.48 -16.06 5.98
N LEU A 176 -17.14 -15.10 6.85
CA LEU A 176 -16.58 -15.31 8.18
C LEU A 176 -17.67 -15.16 9.25
N ASN A 177 -17.90 -16.23 10.01
CA ASN A 177 -18.74 -16.22 11.19
C ASN A 177 -17.87 -15.96 12.43
N TYR A 178 -17.90 -14.72 12.92
CA TYR A 178 -17.04 -14.26 14.02
C TYR A 178 -17.30 -15.04 15.33
N ASP A 179 -18.55 -15.44 15.57
CA ASP A 179 -18.95 -16.19 16.76
C ASP A 179 -18.41 -17.64 16.74
N GLU A 180 -18.29 -18.25 15.55
CA GLU A 180 -17.70 -19.58 15.40
C GLU A 180 -16.18 -19.56 15.47
N ASN A 181 -15.53 -18.53 14.90
CA ASN A 181 -14.08 -18.40 14.93
C ASN A 181 -13.54 -18.03 16.31
N SER A 182 -14.33 -17.32 17.14
CA SER A 182 -13.94 -17.03 18.54
C SER A 182 -13.79 -18.29 19.41
N LYS A 183 -14.38 -19.42 18.99
CA LYS A 183 -14.36 -20.68 19.72
C LYS A 183 -13.12 -21.53 19.44
N ASP A 184 -12.37 -21.22 18.39
CA ASP A 184 -11.09 -21.87 18.07
C ASP A 184 -10.02 -20.82 17.70
N PRO A 185 -9.19 -20.39 18.66
CA PRO A 185 -8.15 -19.39 18.44
C PRO A 185 -7.14 -19.76 17.35
N LYS A 186 -7.00 -21.05 17.01
CA LYS A 186 -6.08 -21.48 15.93
C LYS A 186 -6.61 -21.15 14.55
N LYS A 187 -7.94 -21.07 14.35
CA LYS A 187 -8.54 -20.62 13.09
C LYS A 187 -8.32 -19.13 12.80
N PHE A 188 -8.01 -18.32 13.81
CA PHE A 188 -7.58 -16.93 13.60
C PHE A 188 -6.19 -16.83 12.95
N LEU A 189 -5.32 -17.80 13.22
CA LEU A 189 -3.97 -17.87 12.65
C LEU A 189 -3.94 -18.49 11.25
N THR A 190 -4.97 -19.27 10.92
CA THR A 190 -5.15 -19.91 9.59
C THR A 190 -6.59 -19.76 9.11
N PRO A 191 -7.07 -18.54 8.86
CA PRO A 191 -8.43 -18.36 8.37
C PRO A 191 -8.54 -18.94 6.96
N ASP A 192 -9.62 -19.69 6.69
CA ASP A 192 -10.04 -20.09 5.33
C ASP A 192 -10.52 -18.83 4.57
N ILE A 193 -9.59 -17.92 4.30
CA ILE A 193 -9.82 -16.78 3.41
C ILE A 193 -9.52 -17.30 2.01
N PRO A 194 -10.48 -17.26 1.07
CA PRO A 194 -10.18 -17.54 -0.32
C PRO A 194 -9.08 -16.60 -0.83
N ASP A 195 -8.36 -16.99 -1.88
CA ASP A 195 -7.37 -16.14 -2.57
C ASP A 195 -8.06 -14.99 -3.37
N ASP A 196 -9.06 -14.31 -2.78
CA ASP A 196 -9.80 -13.23 -3.42
C ASP A 196 -9.24 -11.84 -3.11
N GLU A 197 -9.22 -10.98 -4.14
CA GLU A 197 -8.50 -9.70 -4.20
C GLU A 197 -8.87 -8.69 -3.09
N MET A 198 -7.90 -7.90 -2.65
CA MET A 198 -8.08 -6.74 -1.76
C MET A 198 -7.83 -5.42 -2.51
N TRP A 199 -8.57 -4.36 -2.18
CA TRP A 199 -8.44 -3.06 -2.85
C TRP A 199 -7.93 -1.99 -1.88
N PHE A 200 -6.76 -1.42 -2.16
CA PHE A 200 -6.20 -0.27 -1.45
C PHE A 200 -6.38 0.99 -2.30
N MET A 201 -7.14 1.94 -1.78
CA MET A 201 -7.45 3.19 -2.47
C MET A 201 -6.73 4.36 -1.81
N PHE A 202 -5.96 5.12 -2.59
CA PHE A 202 -5.22 6.32 -2.16
C PHE A 202 -5.92 7.59 -2.64
#